data_AF-A0A4Z0PJS9-F1
#
_entry.id   AF-A0A4Z0PJS9-F1
#
_cell.length_a   1.000
_cell.length_b   1.000
_cell.length_c   1.000
_cell.angle_alpha   90.00
_cell.angle_beta   90.00
_cell.angle_gamma   90.00
#
_symmetry.space_group_name_H-M   'P 1'
#
loop_
_entity.id
_entity.type
_entity.pdbx_description
1 polymer ?
#
loop_
_entity_poly.entity_id
_entity_poly.type
_entity_poly.pdbx_seq_one_letter_code
_entity_poly.pdbx_strand_id
1 'polypeptide(L)'
;MALSSCSKDELQDVTPGKDNQASSSISQARAAWGKFVNDVRLGTLVDPEGQYVKDGTIVPSDGVSPRQHRPKFDVQRRDLKSFTAFGFGSEQHLMLPEEPVDGGSYGGGGSAPYQGFISSENVAAYSGSDNPAGHIYDLKITKGGDGPLDGYTKIDVDLNRGSGGQYIYLTFTRNPSKVQKGSEWDNYCMNGSFNTCNGRQVVGPVRAIWSQAYSSGGAFYSWPGFTFPTWAPNGLGGWKQPDLNDGAGGEYIYGYQSKDARDGNPIEVGVLYGSSSSVAPPAGWVKVDASNGQGVDLNKGAGGDYVYFCYKRR
;
A
#
# COMPACT_ATOMS: atom_id res chain seq x y z
N MET A 1 50.78 36.35 33.68
CA MET A 1 49.33 36.33 33.39
C MET A 1 49.09 37.26 32.22
N ALA A 2 48.87 36.69 31.04
CA ALA A 2 48.44 37.40 29.85
C ALA A 2 47.61 36.41 29.03
N LEU A 3 46.36 36.79 28.76
CA LEU A 3 45.36 36.04 28.01
C LEU A 3 45.77 36.03 26.53
N SER A 4 45.93 34.85 25.93
CA SER A 4 46.15 34.72 24.48
C SER A 4 44.83 34.44 23.77
N SER A 5 44.50 35.39 22.91
CA SER A 5 43.39 35.49 21.97
C SER A 5 43.27 34.31 21.00
N CYS A 6 42.05 33.79 20.80
CA CYS A 6 41.70 32.91 19.70
C CYS A 6 41.52 33.73 18.41
N SER A 7 42.40 33.56 17.41
CA SER A 7 42.15 34.04 16.05
C SER A 7 41.35 32.99 15.27
N LYS A 8 40.14 33.36 14.88
CA LYS A 8 39.45 32.85 13.68
C LYS A 8 40.37 33.05 12.49
N ASP A 9 40.61 32.00 11.69
CA ASP A 9 40.71 32.08 10.23
C ASP A 9 40.73 30.67 9.61
N GLU A 10 40.22 30.59 8.38
CA GLU A 10 40.08 29.44 7.47
C GLU A 10 38.91 28.45 7.71
N LEU A 11 37.68 28.95 7.52
CA LEU A 11 36.62 28.16 6.89
C LEU A 11 36.85 28.22 5.37
N GLN A 12 37.38 27.15 4.79
CA GLN A 12 37.35 26.96 3.34
C GLN A 12 35.91 26.66 2.92
N ASP A 13 35.40 27.43 1.96
CA ASP A 13 34.14 27.21 1.26
C ASP A 13 34.13 25.83 0.60
N VAL A 14 33.46 24.86 1.24
CA VAL A 14 33.09 23.61 0.59
C VAL A 14 31.89 23.91 -0.31
N THR A 15 32.15 24.07 -1.59
CA THR A 15 31.08 24.14 -2.60
C THR A 15 30.41 22.77 -2.67
N PRO A 16 29.08 22.65 -2.53
CA PRO A 16 28.39 21.38 -2.71
C PRO A 16 28.62 20.86 -4.13
N GLY A 17 29.33 19.74 -4.26
CA GLY A 17 29.48 19.03 -5.52
C GLY A 17 28.11 18.60 -6.04
N LYS A 18 27.89 18.74 -7.35
CA LYS A 18 26.62 18.37 -8.01
C LYS A 18 26.33 16.86 -7.82
N ASP A 19 25.29 16.54 -7.06
CA ASP A 19 24.77 15.21 -6.72
C ASP A 19 24.15 14.45 -7.92
N ASN A 20 24.92 14.24 -8.99
CA ASN A 20 24.49 13.41 -10.13
C ASN A 20 24.85 11.91 -9.98
N GLN A 21 25.55 11.50 -8.91
CA GLN A 21 25.93 10.10 -8.66
C GLN A 21 24.93 9.31 -7.79
N ALA A 22 24.10 9.98 -6.99
CA ALA A 22 23.11 9.29 -6.12
C ALA A 22 21.89 8.76 -6.91
N SER A 23 21.55 9.35 -8.04
CA SER A 23 20.41 8.93 -8.87
C SER A 23 20.72 7.68 -9.71
N SER A 24 21.98 7.50 -10.14
CA SER A 24 22.41 6.32 -10.89
C SER A 24 22.45 5.06 -10.01
N SER A 25 22.79 5.19 -8.73
CA SER A 25 22.81 4.07 -7.78
C SER A 25 21.42 3.53 -7.45
N ILE A 26 20.41 4.41 -7.31
CA ILE A 26 19.00 4.00 -7.08
C ILE A 26 18.46 3.24 -8.31
N SER A 27 18.74 3.70 -9.53
CA SER A 27 18.31 3.02 -10.75
C SER A 27 18.94 1.63 -10.90
N GLN A 28 20.24 1.51 -10.63
CA GLN A 28 20.95 0.23 -10.63
C GLN A 28 20.42 -0.72 -9.55
N ALA A 29 20.15 -0.21 -8.35
CA ALA A 29 19.57 -0.98 -7.26
C ALA A 29 18.18 -1.53 -7.61
N ARG A 30 17.35 -0.74 -8.31
CA ARG A 30 16.05 -1.17 -8.84
C ARG A 30 16.18 -2.24 -9.91
N ALA A 31 17.11 -2.06 -10.85
CA ALA A 31 17.36 -3.05 -11.89
C ALA A 31 17.83 -4.39 -11.29
N ALA A 32 18.71 -4.34 -10.28
CA ALA A 32 19.17 -5.52 -9.55
C ALA A 32 18.04 -6.21 -8.80
N TRP A 33 17.15 -5.47 -8.15
CA TRP A 33 15.97 -6.05 -7.48
C TRP A 33 14.98 -6.67 -8.49
N GLY A 34 14.66 -5.96 -9.57
CA GLY A 34 13.81 -6.49 -10.63
C GLY A 34 14.38 -7.78 -11.24
N LYS A 35 15.71 -7.85 -11.42
CA LYS A 35 16.40 -9.06 -11.84
C LYS A 35 16.30 -10.17 -10.80
N PHE A 36 16.58 -9.88 -9.52
CA PHE A 36 16.45 -10.84 -8.42
C PHE A 36 15.04 -11.46 -8.36
N VAL A 37 14.00 -10.61 -8.32
CA VAL A 37 12.60 -11.07 -8.31
C VAL A 37 12.29 -11.93 -9.51
N ASN A 38 12.75 -11.53 -10.71
CA ASN A 38 12.55 -12.31 -11.91
C ASN A 38 13.27 -13.66 -11.87
N ASP A 39 14.50 -13.70 -11.36
CA ASP A 39 15.28 -14.93 -11.21
C ASP A 39 14.63 -15.90 -10.19
N VAL A 40 14.17 -15.38 -9.04
CA VAL A 40 13.42 -16.19 -8.06
C VAL A 40 12.10 -16.69 -8.64
N ARG A 41 11.36 -15.83 -9.36
CA ARG A 41 10.12 -16.21 -10.06
C ARG A 41 10.33 -17.34 -11.06
N LEU A 42 11.41 -17.28 -11.83
CA LEU A 42 11.80 -18.29 -12.81
C LEU A 42 12.41 -19.55 -12.18
N GLY A 43 12.66 -19.54 -10.86
CA GLY A 43 13.31 -20.63 -10.15
C GLY A 43 14.81 -20.77 -10.47
N THR A 44 15.43 -19.72 -11.03
CA THR A 44 16.87 -19.69 -11.30
C THR A 44 17.68 -19.24 -10.09
N LEU A 45 17.02 -18.68 -9.07
CA LEU A 45 17.60 -18.27 -7.80
C LEU A 45 16.69 -18.67 -6.63
N VAL A 46 17.28 -19.02 -5.49
CA VAL A 46 16.57 -19.18 -4.21
C VAL A 46 16.67 -17.88 -3.43
N ASP A 47 15.59 -17.46 -2.77
CA ASP A 47 15.60 -16.32 -1.86
C ASP A 47 15.91 -16.79 -0.43
N PRO A 48 17.15 -16.67 0.05
CA PRO A 48 17.54 -17.18 1.36
C PRO A 48 16.92 -16.39 2.53
N GLU A 49 16.48 -15.16 2.27
CA GLU A 49 15.93 -14.26 3.28
C GLU A 49 14.39 -14.21 3.25
N GLY A 50 13.77 -14.92 2.29
CA GLY A 50 12.32 -14.91 2.10
C GLY A 50 11.74 -13.51 1.86
N GLN A 51 12.45 -12.63 1.15
CA GLN A 51 12.00 -11.27 0.85
C GLN A 51 10.93 -11.20 -0.26
N TYR A 52 10.92 -12.14 -1.20
CA TYR A 52 9.96 -12.27 -2.29
C TYR A 52 9.08 -13.51 -2.08
N VAL A 53 7.78 -13.38 -2.32
CA VAL A 53 6.89 -14.54 -2.42
C VAL A 53 6.65 -14.85 -3.89
N LYS A 54 6.95 -16.07 -4.32
CA LYS A 54 6.64 -16.50 -5.69
C LYS A 54 5.15 -16.32 -5.97
N ASP A 55 4.82 -15.75 -7.12
CA ASP A 55 3.43 -15.55 -7.56
C ASP A 55 2.63 -16.86 -7.45
N GLY A 56 1.43 -16.80 -6.85
CA GLY A 56 0.59 -17.97 -6.58
C GLY A 56 0.97 -18.82 -5.36
N THR A 57 1.97 -18.42 -4.55
CA THR A 57 2.23 -19.05 -3.25
C THR A 57 1.10 -18.71 -2.28
N ILE A 58 0.57 -19.72 -1.59
CA ILE A 58 -0.49 -19.54 -0.61
C ILE A 58 0.15 -19.24 0.75
N VAL A 59 0.13 -17.97 1.14
CA VAL A 59 0.42 -17.55 2.52
C VAL A 59 -0.89 -17.51 3.31
N PRO A 60 -0.92 -17.93 4.60
CA PRO A 60 -2.10 -17.82 5.45
C PRO A 60 -2.71 -16.41 5.36
N SER A 61 -4.02 -16.38 5.12
CA SER A 61 -4.81 -15.17 4.83
C SER A 61 -6.05 -15.08 5.71
N ASP A 62 -6.02 -15.78 6.83
CA ASP A 62 -7.09 -15.87 7.82
C ASP A 62 -7.24 -14.60 8.68
N GLY A 63 -6.31 -13.64 8.55
CA GLY A 63 -6.34 -12.39 9.32
C GLY A 63 -5.91 -12.53 10.78
N VAL A 64 -5.55 -13.75 11.21
CA VAL A 64 -5.26 -14.06 12.61
C VAL A 64 -3.92 -14.76 12.80
N SER A 65 -3.45 -15.51 11.80
CA SER A 65 -2.16 -16.17 11.86
C SER A 65 -1.03 -15.14 11.86
N PRO A 66 -0.02 -15.26 12.75
CA PRO A 66 1.12 -14.37 12.72
C PRO A 66 1.83 -14.49 11.36
N ARG A 67 2.14 -13.34 10.76
CA ARG A 67 2.92 -13.27 9.52
C ARG A 67 4.32 -12.80 9.82
N GLN A 68 5.29 -13.39 9.13
CA GLN A 68 6.66 -12.91 9.20
C GLN A 68 6.72 -11.49 8.64
N HIS A 69 7.28 -10.57 9.42
CA HIS A 69 7.52 -9.22 8.95
C HIS A 69 8.73 -9.22 8.01
N ARG A 70 8.54 -8.88 6.74
CA ARG A 70 9.63 -8.74 5.78
C ARG A 70 9.93 -7.26 5.62
N PRO A 71 11.11 -6.78 6.07
CA PRO A 71 11.46 -5.38 5.93
C PRO A 71 11.41 -4.94 4.47
N LYS A 72 10.64 -3.89 4.16
CA LYS A 72 10.78 -3.22 2.87
C LYS A 72 12.17 -2.61 2.80
N PHE A 73 12.99 -3.10 1.88
CA PHE A 73 14.31 -2.53 1.63
C PHE A 73 14.16 -1.12 1.06
N ASP A 74 14.43 -0.11 1.88
CA ASP A 74 14.51 1.28 1.42
C ASP A 74 15.74 1.43 0.53
N VAL A 75 15.50 1.60 -0.77
CA VAL A 75 16.56 1.77 -1.78
C VAL A 75 17.45 2.99 -1.49
N GLN A 76 16.96 3.99 -0.74
CA GLN A 76 17.73 5.18 -0.35
C GLN A 76 18.72 4.91 0.78
N ARG A 77 18.53 3.82 1.55
CA ARG A 77 19.49 3.39 2.59
C ARG A 77 20.64 2.53 2.04
N ARG A 78 20.70 2.30 0.72
CA ARG A 78 21.84 1.63 0.06
C ARG A 78 23.01 2.60 -0.15
N ASP A 79 23.83 2.81 0.88
CA ASP A 79 25.26 2.98 0.61
C ASP A 79 25.85 1.59 0.33
N LEU A 80 26.36 1.33 -0.88
CA LEU A 80 27.01 0.07 -1.23
C LEU A 80 28.17 -0.29 -0.28
N LYS A 81 28.75 0.67 0.45
CA LYS A 81 29.76 0.42 1.48
C LYS A 81 29.21 -0.35 2.68
N SER A 82 27.91 -0.28 2.93
CA SER A 82 27.30 -0.97 4.08
C SER A 82 27.18 -2.48 3.89
N PHE A 83 27.30 -3.01 2.66
CA PHE A 83 27.33 -4.45 2.42
C PHE A 83 28.68 -5.12 2.74
N THR A 84 29.78 -4.34 2.77
CA THR A 84 31.12 -4.86 3.06
C THR A 84 31.73 -4.33 4.37
N ALA A 85 31.18 -3.26 4.96
CA ALA A 85 31.76 -2.60 6.13
C ALA A 85 31.00 -2.81 7.45
N PHE A 86 29.87 -3.51 7.48
CA PHE A 86 29.27 -3.90 8.75
C PHE A 86 30.01 -5.11 9.35
N GLY A 87 31.10 -4.82 10.07
CA GLY A 87 31.48 -5.61 11.22
C GLY A 87 30.36 -5.52 12.26
N PHE A 88 29.47 -6.51 12.25
CA PHE A 88 28.37 -6.62 13.20
C PHE A 88 28.91 -7.01 14.58
N GLY A 89 29.16 -6.00 15.41
CA GLY A 89 29.30 -6.14 16.85
C GLY A 89 27.92 -6.36 17.49
N SER A 90 27.75 -7.54 18.09
CA SER A 90 26.91 -7.84 19.26
C SER A 90 25.41 -7.48 19.28
N GLU A 91 24.70 -7.51 18.15
CA GLU A 91 23.26 -7.81 18.21
C GLU A 91 22.96 -9.07 17.39
N GLN A 92 22.70 -10.15 18.12
CA GLN A 92 22.13 -11.38 17.62
C GLN A 92 20.69 -11.13 17.18
N HIS A 93 20.49 -10.48 16.04
CA HIS A 93 19.21 -10.56 15.33
C HIS A 93 19.25 -11.77 14.41
N LEU A 94 18.88 -12.89 15.03
CA LEU A 94 18.19 -14.06 14.46
C LEU A 94 18.41 -14.24 12.95
N MET A 95 19.38 -15.11 12.61
CA MET A 95 19.08 -16.13 11.61
C MET A 95 17.72 -16.70 12.02
N LEU A 96 16.68 -16.41 11.24
CA LEU A 96 15.39 -17.02 11.50
C LEU A 96 15.59 -18.54 11.46
N PRO A 97 14.98 -19.29 12.39
CA PRO A 97 14.93 -20.73 12.23
C PRO A 97 14.43 -21.00 10.81
N GLU A 98 15.11 -21.91 10.10
CA GLU A 98 14.58 -22.51 8.88
C GLU A 98 13.08 -22.65 9.09
N GLU A 99 12.27 -22.07 8.20
CA GLU A 99 10.84 -22.38 8.19
C GLU A 99 10.74 -23.89 8.38
N PRO A 100 9.93 -24.39 9.33
CA PRO A 100 9.85 -25.82 9.55
C PRO A 100 9.65 -26.41 8.16
N VAL A 101 10.65 -27.16 7.73
CA VAL A 101 10.62 -27.95 6.52
C VAL A 101 9.61 -29.02 6.87
N ASP A 102 8.34 -28.64 6.87
CA ASP A 102 7.25 -29.56 7.01
C ASP A 102 7.42 -30.39 5.74
N GLY A 103 7.97 -31.59 5.92
CA GLY A 103 8.52 -32.47 4.89
C GLY A 103 7.50 -32.94 3.85
N GLY A 104 6.38 -32.25 3.72
CA GLY A 104 5.60 -32.20 2.51
C GLY A 104 6.45 -31.59 1.40
N SER A 105 6.97 -32.47 0.54
CA SER A 105 7.33 -32.11 -0.82
C SER A 105 6.18 -31.30 -1.43
N TYR A 106 6.26 -29.96 -1.37
CA TYR A 106 5.50 -29.08 -2.24
C TYR A 106 6.11 -29.22 -3.63
N GLY A 107 5.89 -30.40 -4.23
CA GLY A 107 6.11 -30.61 -5.64
C GLY A 107 5.41 -29.47 -6.37
N GLY A 108 6.15 -28.78 -7.23
CA GLY A 108 5.69 -27.69 -8.06
C GLY A 108 4.66 -28.14 -9.10
N GLY A 109 3.61 -28.84 -8.69
CA GLY A 109 2.36 -28.93 -9.41
C GLY A 109 1.73 -27.55 -9.34
N GLY A 110 1.78 -26.81 -10.45
CA GLY A 110 1.16 -25.50 -10.53
C GLY A 110 -0.27 -25.58 -10.00
N SER A 111 -0.57 -24.82 -8.94
CA SER A 111 -1.93 -24.70 -8.43
C SER A 111 -2.83 -24.35 -9.61
N ALA A 112 -3.98 -25.02 -9.70
CA ALA A 112 -4.99 -24.67 -10.68
C ALA A 112 -5.29 -23.17 -10.57
N PRO A 113 -5.51 -22.47 -11.70
CA PRO A 113 -5.81 -21.05 -11.67
C PRO A 113 -7.07 -20.82 -10.83
N TYR A 114 -7.00 -19.89 -9.89
CA TYR A 114 -8.15 -19.50 -9.08
C TYR A 114 -8.35 -18.00 -9.10
N GLN A 115 -9.59 -17.61 -8.80
CA GLN A 115 -9.95 -16.23 -8.53
C GLN A 115 -11.04 -16.16 -7.48
N GLY A 116 -11.10 -15.05 -6.76
CA GLY A 116 -12.17 -14.75 -5.82
C GLY A 116 -12.53 -13.27 -5.86
N PHE A 117 -13.71 -12.96 -5.36
CA PHE A 117 -14.26 -11.61 -5.35
C PHE A 117 -15.11 -11.39 -4.11
N ILE A 118 -14.77 -10.37 -3.31
CA ILE A 118 -15.55 -9.96 -2.14
C ILE A 118 -15.94 -8.50 -2.34
N SER A 119 -17.20 -8.15 -2.03
CA SER A 119 -17.75 -6.82 -2.28
C SER A 119 -18.60 -6.29 -1.13
N SER A 120 -18.94 -5.01 -1.22
CA SER A 120 -19.90 -4.35 -0.34
C SER A 120 -21.36 -4.63 -0.69
N GLU A 121 -21.63 -5.37 -1.77
CA GLU A 121 -22.99 -5.65 -2.24
C GLU A 121 -23.69 -6.57 -1.24
N ASN A 122 -24.86 -6.17 -0.76
CA ASN A 122 -25.62 -6.82 0.32
C ASN A 122 -24.89 -6.86 1.69
N VAL A 123 -23.77 -6.14 1.83
CA VAL A 123 -23.06 -6.00 3.10
C VAL A 123 -23.29 -4.59 3.65
N ALA A 124 -23.76 -4.52 4.90
CA ALA A 124 -24.01 -3.27 5.61
C ALA A 124 -24.87 -2.27 4.82
N ALA A 125 -26.06 -2.71 4.41
CA ALA A 125 -27.05 -1.82 3.82
C ALA A 125 -27.35 -0.66 4.78
N TYR A 126 -27.43 0.56 4.25
CA TYR A 126 -27.81 1.74 5.00
C TYR A 126 -28.89 2.48 4.23
N SER A 127 -30.04 2.67 4.87
CA SER A 127 -31.23 3.29 4.30
C SER A 127 -31.71 4.46 5.16
N GLY A 128 -30.78 5.17 5.82
CA GLY A 128 -31.10 6.40 6.54
C GLY A 128 -31.59 7.49 5.59
N SER A 129 -32.41 8.42 6.09
CA SER A 129 -32.92 9.55 5.30
C SER A 129 -31.83 10.47 4.76
N ASP A 130 -30.64 10.42 5.36
CA ASP A 130 -29.43 11.15 4.98
C ASP A 130 -28.59 10.44 3.90
N ASN A 131 -28.88 9.17 3.60
CA ASN A 131 -28.32 8.44 2.46
C ASN A 131 -29.33 7.43 1.88
N PRO A 132 -30.44 7.90 1.30
CA PRO A 132 -31.51 7.03 0.80
C PRO A 132 -31.09 6.21 -0.42
N ALA A 133 -30.03 6.63 -1.11
CA ALA A 133 -29.47 5.92 -2.26
C ALA A 133 -28.40 4.89 -1.87
N GLY A 134 -28.07 4.78 -0.58
CA GLY A 134 -27.10 3.81 -0.08
C GLY A 134 -25.71 4.02 -0.66
N HIS A 135 -25.29 5.26 -0.95
CA HIS A 135 -23.94 5.53 -1.44
C HIS A 135 -22.88 5.17 -0.41
N ILE A 136 -21.67 4.89 -0.89
CA ILE A 136 -20.50 4.82 -0.01
C ILE A 136 -20.03 6.24 0.28
N TYR A 137 -19.85 6.59 1.54
CA TYR A 137 -19.50 7.93 2.00
C TYR A 137 -18.05 8.09 2.43
N ASP A 138 -17.31 7.01 2.67
CA ASP A 138 -15.88 7.08 2.91
C ASP A 138 -15.22 5.72 2.76
N LEU A 139 -13.95 5.74 2.36
CA LEU A 139 -13.06 4.58 2.31
C LEU A 139 -11.88 4.80 3.24
N LYS A 140 -11.58 3.78 4.04
CA LYS A 140 -10.45 3.78 4.97
C LYS A 140 -9.77 2.42 4.95
N ILE A 141 -8.54 2.38 5.42
CA ILE A 141 -7.74 1.17 5.53
C ILE A 141 -7.61 0.79 7.00
N THR A 142 -7.76 -0.49 7.30
CA THR A 142 -7.30 -1.07 8.55
C THR A 142 -6.11 -1.98 8.30
N LYS A 143 -5.20 -2.09 9.28
CA LYS A 143 -3.88 -2.72 9.13
C LYS A 143 -3.49 -3.48 10.39
N GLY A 144 -2.73 -4.56 10.23
CA GLY A 144 -2.10 -5.27 11.35
C GLY A 144 -3.09 -6.07 12.20
N GLY A 145 -4.25 -6.42 11.65
CA GLY A 145 -5.32 -7.12 12.37
C GLY A 145 -6.28 -6.18 13.13
N ASP A 146 -6.07 -4.87 13.07
CA ASP A 146 -6.99 -3.89 13.65
C ASP A 146 -8.42 -4.05 13.07
N GLY A 147 -9.43 -3.88 13.92
CA GLY A 147 -10.82 -3.84 13.50
C GLY A 147 -11.14 -2.62 12.63
N PRO A 148 -12.27 -2.62 11.90
CA PRO A 148 -12.74 -1.41 11.23
C PRO A 148 -13.06 -0.31 12.25
N LEU A 149 -12.97 0.94 11.80
CA LEU A 149 -13.40 2.11 12.59
C LEU A 149 -14.88 2.02 12.95
N ASP A 150 -15.28 2.73 14.01
CA ASP A 150 -16.70 2.80 14.39
C ASP A 150 -17.57 3.30 13.23
N GLY A 151 -18.61 2.54 12.91
CA GLY A 151 -19.50 2.80 11.77
C GLY A 151 -18.97 2.39 10.40
N TYR A 152 -17.80 1.74 10.33
CA TYR A 152 -17.23 1.20 9.09
C TYR A 152 -17.43 -0.31 9.01
N THR A 153 -17.54 -0.79 7.78
CA THR A 153 -17.65 -2.20 7.43
C THR A 153 -16.39 -2.61 6.69
N LYS A 154 -15.83 -3.77 7.06
CA LYS A 154 -14.63 -4.34 6.44
C LYS A 154 -15.01 -5.20 5.24
N ILE A 155 -14.31 -5.05 4.12
CA ILE A 155 -14.30 -6.04 3.05
C ILE A 155 -13.34 -7.14 3.50
N ASP A 156 -13.86 -8.33 3.82
CA ASP A 156 -13.11 -9.38 4.50
C ASP A 156 -12.21 -10.17 3.55
N VAL A 157 -11.23 -9.47 3.00
CA VAL A 157 -10.18 -9.99 2.15
C VAL A 157 -8.92 -9.16 2.35
N ASP A 158 -7.84 -9.87 2.65
CA ASP A 158 -6.54 -9.25 2.83
C ASP A 158 -6.00 -8.72 1.49
N LEU A 159 -5.65 -7.44 1.46
CA LEU A 159 -5.08 -6.78 0.28
C LEU A 159 -3.65 -7.25 -0.01
N ASN A 160 -2.97 -7.81 1.01
CA ASN A 160 -1.65 -8.44 0.93
C ASN A 160 -1.72 -9.97 0.80
N ARG A 161 -2.85 -10.48 0.30
CA ARG A 161 -3.05 -11.93 0.21
C ARG A 161 -1.96 -12.58 -0.65
N GLY A 162 -1.34 -13.63 -0.11
CA GLY A 162 -0.29 -14.38 -0.81
C GLY A 162 1.07 -13.66 -0.88
N SER A 163 1.17 -12.37 -0.54
CA SER A 163 2.44 -11.63 -0.58
C SER A 163 3.19 -11.63 0.77
N GLY A 164 2.53 -12.12 1.83
CA GLY A 164 3.15 -12.36 3.14
C GLY A 164 3.40 -11.10 3.98
N GLY A 165 2.85 -9.95 3.57
CA GLY A 165 2.94 -8.71 4.35
C GLY A 165 1.91 -8.60 5.47
N GLN A 166 1.82 -7.40 6.04
CA GLN A 166 0.83 -7.05 7.05
C GLN A 166 -0.58 -7.35 6.53
N TYR A 167 -1.48 -7.77 7.41
CA TYR A 167 -2.90 -7.83 7.05
C TYR A 167 -3.42 -6.43 6.80
N ILE A 168 -3.95 -6.19 5.60
CA ILE A 168 -4.48 -4.89 5.19
C ILE A 168 -5.86 -5.11 4.62
N TYR A 169 -6.84 -4.32 5.05
CA TYR A 169 -8.21 -4.45 4.57
C TYR A 169 -8.78 -3.10 4.16
N LEU A 170 -9.55 -3.12 3.07
CA LEU A 170 -10.41 -2.01 2.70
C LEU A 170 -11.63 -2.00 3.63
N THR A 171 -11.97 -0.81 4.11
CA THR A 171 -13.19 -0.57 4.89
C THR A 171 -13.97 0.57 4.27
N PHE A 172 -15.28 0.57 4.48
CA PHE A 172 -16.17 1.60 3.95
C PHE A 172 -17.26 1.95 4.95
N THR A 173 -17.81 3.15 4.85
CA THR A 173 -19.06 3.49 5.54
C THR A 173 -20.08 4.03 4.56
N ARG A 174 -21.35 3.68 4.79
CA ARG A 174 -22.50 4.30 4.12
C ARG A 174 -23.20 5.33 5.01
N ASN A 175 -22.81 5.46 6.28
CA ASN A 175 -23.40 6.43 7.18
C ASN A 175 -22.63 7.76 7.09
N PRO A 176 -23.23 8.84 6.54
CA PRO A 176 -22.60 10.14 6.43
C PRO A 176 -22.11 10.70 7.77
N SER A 177 -22.81 10.40 8.87
CA SER A 177 -22.45 10.87 10.22
C SER A 177 -21.23 10.15 10.82
N LYS A 178 -20.80 9.05 10.20
CA LYS A 178 -19.64 8.25 10.66
C LYS A 178 -18.37 8.54 9.88
N VAL A 179 -18.44 9.35 8.82
CA VAL A 179 -17.28 9.74 8.02
C VAL A 179 -16.18 10.32 8.91
N GLN A 180 -15.04 9.65 8.92
CA GLN A 180 -13.87 10.05 9.68
C GLN A 180 -13.03 11.02 8.86
N LYS A 181 -12.85 12.22 9.42
CA LYS A 181 -12.05 13.28 8.82
C LYS A 181 -10.58 12.97 9.06
N GLY A 182 -9.88 12.61 7.99
CA GLY A 182 -8.43 12.45 8.02
C GLY A 182 -7.70 13.78 8.17
N SER A 183 -6.37 13.73 8.20
CA SER A 183 -5.49 14.90 8.03
C SER A 183 -5.66 15.59 6.66
N GLU A 184 -6.41 14.98 5.74
CA GLU A 184 -6.92 15.57 4.48
C GLU A 184 -7.60 16.91 4.72
N TRP A 185 -8.31 17.01 5.84
CA TRP A 185 -9.17 18.13 6.14
C TRP A 185 -8.39 19.34 6.65
N ASP A 186 -7.35 19.08 7.44
CA ASP A 186 -6.60 20.13 8.12
C ASP A 186 -5.62 20.84 7.20
N ASN A 187 -5.03 20.17 6.19
CA ASN A 187 -3.97 20.77 5.37
C ASN A 187 -4.45 21.46 4.07
N TYR A 188 -5.58 21.07 3.49
CA TYR A 188 -6.00 21.58 2.16
C TYR A 188 -7.24 22.49 2.18
N CYS A 189 -8.00 22.50 3.28
CA CYS A 189 -9.25 23.25 3.39
C CYS A 189 -9.14 24.42 4.39
N MET A 190 -7.90 24.87 4.67
CA MET A 190 -7.55 25.88 5.68
C MET A 190 -8.19 27.27 5.51
N ASN A 191 -8.93 27.54 4.43
CA ASN A 191 -9.56 28.84 4.19
C ASN A 191 -11.11 28.79 4.14
N GLY A 192 -11.71 28.04 5.06
CA GLY A 192 -13.01 28.42 5.63
C GLY A 192 -14.23 28.20 4.72
N SER A 193 -14.57 26.95 4.46
CA SER A 193 -15.96 26.49 4.29
C SER A 193 -16.02 24.97 4.32
N PHE A 194 -16.86 24.42 5.20
CA PHE A 194 -16.99 22.99 5.52
C PHE A 194 -17.29 22.07 4.31
N ASN A 195 -17.64 22.63 3.15
CA ASN A 195 -18.16 21.88 2.01
C ASN A 195 -17.28 21.98 0.75
N THR A 196 -16.30 22.89 0.70
CA THR A 196 -15.57 23.15 -0.54
C THR A 196 -14.10 23.45 -0.32
N CYS A 197 -13.22 22.72 -1.00
CA CYS A 197 -11.80 23.07 -1.09
C CYS A 197 -11.55 23.47 -2.56
N ASN A 198 -11.20 24.73 -2.78
CA ASN A 198 -11.16 25.37 -4.10
C ASN A 198 -12.47 25.20 -4.92
N GLY A 199 -13.63 25.35 -4.27
CA GLY A 199 -14.95 25.28 -4.91
C GLY A 199 -15.45 23.86 -5.23
N ARG A 200 -14.78 22.80 -4.74
CA ARG A 200 -15.14 21.40 -5.01
C ARG A 200 -15.60 20.67 -3.76
N GLN A 201 -16.64 19.85 -3.93
CA GLN A 201 -17.30 19.10 -2.86
C GLN A 201 -16.35 18.07 -2.25
N VAL A 202 -16.01 18.26 -0.97
CA VAL A 202 -15.19 17.34 -0.16
C VAL A 202 -16.02 16.53 0.85
N VAL A 203 -17.28 16.92 1.03
CA VAL A 203 -18.28 16.20 1.84
C VAL A 203 -19.28 15.57 0.90
N GLY A 204 -19.25 14.25 0.75
CA GLY A 204 -20.17 13.57 -0.15
C GLY A 204 -19.84 12.09 -0.37
N PRO A 205 -20.64 11.44 -1.23
CA PRO A 205 -20.37 10.06 -1.59
C PRO A 205 -19.03 9.93 -2.32
N VAL A 206 -18.42 8.75 -2.22
CA VAL A 206 -17.28 8.35 -3.03
C VAL A 206 -17.71 8.35 -4.50
N ARG A 207 -16.85 8.93 -5.34
CA ARG A 207 -17.05 9.15 -6.77
C ARG A 207 -16.09 8.32 -7.63
N ALA A 208 -14.97 7.93 -7.06
CA ALA A 208 -14.02 6.98 -7.64
C ALA A 208 -13.09 6.41 -6.57
N ILE A 209 -12.42 5.31 -6.92
CA ILE A 209 -11.38 4.64 -6.16
C ILE A 209 -10.22 4.33 -7.12
N TRP A 210 -8.99 4.53 -6.65
CA TRP A 210 -7.76 4.32 -7.42
C TRP A 210 -6.69 3.62 -6.59
N SER A 211 -5.70 3.07 -7.29
CA SER A 211 -4.42 2.69 -6.69
C SER A 211 -3.26 3.18 -7.55
N GLN A 212 -2.15 3.54 -6.92
CA GLN A 212 -0.94 3.91 -7.63
C GLN A 212 0.28 3.30 -6.96
N ALA A 213 1.23 2.88 -7.79
CA ALA A 213 2.47 2.29 -7.35
C ALA A 213 3.64 3.26 -7.52
N TYR A 214 4.54 3.25 -6.54
CA TYR A 214 5.72 4.08 -6.50
C TYR A 214 6.96 3.24 -6.19
N SER A 215 8.08 3.68 -6.74
CA SER A 215 9.38 3.02 -6.58
C SER A 215 10.18 3.51 -5.36
N SER A 216 9.60 4.39 -4.56
CA SER A 216 10.14 4.87 -3.29
C SER A 216 8.99 5.19 -2.33
N GLY A 217 9.26 5.00 -1.04
CA GLY A 217 8.34 5.41 0.03
C GLY A 217 8.24 6.92 0.11
N GLY A 218 7.20 7.39 0.80
CA GLY A 218 6.82 8.79 0.83
C GLY A 218 5.60 9.02 -0.05
N ALA A 219 4.43 8.98 0.58
CA ALA A 219 3.29 9.72 0.08
C ALA A 219 3.72 11.19 -0.15
N PHE A 220 2.98 11.96 -0.95
CA PHE A 220 3.28 13.36 -1.33
C PHE A 220 4.34 13.37 -2.46
N TYR A 221 4.00 13.73 -3.71
CA TYR A 221 3.83 15.14 -4.12
C TYR A 221 2.93 15.36 -5.37
N SER A 222 2.31 14.32 -5.95
CA SER A 222 1.40 14.50 -7.09
C SER A 222 0.22 13.54 -7.01
N TRP A 223 -0.86 14.00 -6.38
CA TRP A 223 -2.09 13.23 -6.33
C TRP A 223 -2.67 13.16 -7.75
N PRO A 224 -3.21 12.01 -8.20
CA PRO A 224 -3.79 11.91 -9.54
C PRO A 224 -5.09 12.70 -9.61
N GLY A 225 -5.02 14.02 -9.76
CA GLY A 225 -6.19 14.90 -9.76
C GLY A 225 -6.70 15.24 -8.35
N PHE A 226 -8.01 15.36 -8.20
CA PHE A 226 -8.68 15.77 -6.95
C PHE A 226 -9.10 14.54 -6.14
N THR A 227 -8.10 13.80 -5.68
CA THR A 227 -8.28 12.56 -4.95
C THR A 227 -7.84 12.73 -3.51
N PHE A 228 -8.23 11.82 -2.65
CA PHE A 228 -7.90 11.80 -1.24
C PHE A 228 -7.31 10.44 -0.93
N PRO A 229 -6.21 10.35 -0.17
CA PRO A 229 -5.70 9.07 0.25
C PRO A 229 -6.73 8.25 1.04
N THR A 230 -6.60 6.93 0.96
CA THR A 230 -7.33 6.03 1.85
C THR A 230 -6.55 5.89 3.16
N TRP A 231 -6.93 6.63 4.20
CA TRP A 231 -6.15 6.71 5.45
C TRP A 231 -6.36 5.51 6.36
N ALA A 232 -5.35 5.28 7.20
CA ALA A 232 -5.43 4.44 8.39
C ALA A 232 -5.06 5.27 9.64
N PRO A 233 -5.60 4.92 10.83
CA PRO A 233 -5.10 5.46 12.09
C PRO A 233 -3.60 5.18 12.25
N ASN A 234 -2.86 6.12 12.84
CA ASN A 234 -1.43 5.96 13.09
C ASN A 234 -1.10 5.47 14.51
N GLY A 235 -2.10 5.21 15.35
CA GLY A 235 -1.94 4.80 16.75
C GLY A 235 -1.59 5.94 17.73
N LEU A 236 -1.31 7.15 17.23
CA LEU A 236 -0.96 8.34 17.99
C LEU A 236 -2.07 9.42 17.92
N GLY A 237 -3.30 9.01 17.63
CA GLY A 237 -4.44 9.92 17.44
C GLY A 237 -4.43 10.70 16.12
N GLY A 238 -3.58 10.32 15.15
CA GLY A 238 -3.52 10.91 13.82
C GLY A 238 -3.75 9.91 12.69
N TRP A 239 -3.51 10.37 11.47
CA TRP A 239 -3.73 9.61 10.24
C TRP A 239 -2.42 9.42 9.48
N LYS A 240 -2.26 8.25 8.85
CA LYS A 240 -1.18 7.98 7.89
C LYS A 240 -1.75 7.31 6.64
N GLN A 241 -1.19 7.64 5.48
CA GLN A 241 -1.52 6.94 4.25
C GLN A 241 -0.72 5.63 4.32
N PRO A 242 -1.39 4.47 4.47
CA PRO A 242 -0.70 3.22 4.57
C PRO A 242 -0.22 2.79 3.18
N ASP A 243 0.99 2.25 3.14
CA ASP A 243 1.42 1.42 2.03
C ASP A 243 0.61 0.12 2.03
N LEU A 244 -0.16 -0.11 0.97
CA LEU A 244 -1.04 -1.28 0.81
C LEU A 244 -0.25 -2.56 0.58
N ASN A 245 1.06 -2.46 0.38
CA ASN A 245 1.96 -3.59 0.22
C ASN A 245 2.91 -3.72 1.44
N ASP A 246 2.55 -3.13 2.58
CA ASP A 246 3.43 -3.04 3.75
C ASP A 246 3.83 -4.42 4.31
N GLY A 247 5.12 -4.60 4.60
CA GLY A 247 5.67 -5.86 5.09
C GLY A 247 5.76 -7.00 4.06
N ALA A 248 5.28 -6.80 2.83
CA ALA A 248 5.34 -7.80 1.75
C ALA A 248 6.51 -7.58 0.77
N GLY A 249 7.21 -6.43 0.87
CA GLY A 249 8.21 -6.03 -0.11
C GLY A 249 7.61 -5.27 -1.30
N GLY A 250 8.26 -5.32 -2.47
CA GLY A 250 7.73 -4.77 -3.72
C GLY A 250 7.65 -3.24 -3.81
N GLU A 251 6.78 -2.76 -4.72
CA GLU A 251 6.51 -1.32 -4.87
C GLU A 251 5.71 -0.79 -3.67
N TYR A 252 5.79 0.52 -3.43
CA TYR A 252 4.95 1.22 -2.47
C TYR A 252 3.61 1.49 -3.13
N ILE A 253 2.55 0.89 -2.61
CA ILE A 253 1.22 1.00 -3.22
C ILE A 253 0.33 1.85 -2.34
N TYR A 254 -0.35 2.81 -2.93
CA TYR A 254 -1.26 3.67 -2.20
C TYR A 254 -2.65 3.69 -2.84
N GLY A 255 -3.67 3.59 -2.00
CA GLY A 255 -5.07 3.73 -2.40
C GLY A 255 -5.57 5.16 -2.28
N TYR A 256 -6.44 5.56 -3.20
CA TYR A 256 -7.07 6.87 -3.22
C TYR A 256 -8.57 6.76 -3.48
N GLN A 257 -9.32 7.78 -3.08
CA GLN A 257 -10.74 7.96 -3.37
C GLN A 257 -11.00 9.38 -3.90
N SER A 258 -12.09 9.62 -4.61
CA SER A 258 -12.53 10.98 -4.94
C SER A 258 -13.93 11.23 -4.44
N LYS A 259 -14.22 12.51 -4.19
CA LYS A 259 -15.55 13.05 -3.87
C LYS A 259 -16.07 13.99 -4.97
N ASP A 260 -15.28 14.19 -6.02
CA ASP A 260 -15.59 15.07 -7.13
C ASP A 260 -16.70 14.46 -8.01
N ALA A 261 -17.80 15.19 -8.17
CA ALA A 261 -18.97 14.74 -8.91
C ALA A 261 -18.68 14.39 -10.38
N ARG A 262 -17.51 14.80 -10.91
CA ARG A 262 -17.10 14.54 -12.30
C ARG A 262 -16.51 13.15 -12.54
N ASP A 263 -16.06 12.44 -11.50
CA ASP A 263 -15.34 11.16 -11.69
C ASP A 263 -16.28 9.95 -11.89
N GLY A 264 -17.46 9.97 -11.26
CA GLY A 264 -18.42 8.87 -11.37
C GLY A 264 -19.40 8.78 -10.19
N ASN A 265 -20.06 7.64 -10.06
CA ASN A 265 -21.01 7.38 -8.97
C ASN A 265 -20.98 5.90 -8.56
N PRO A 266 -19.84 5.38 -8.07
CA PRO A 266 -19.79 4.04 -7.52
C PRO A 266 -20.73 3.94 -6.33
N ILE A 267 -21.54 2.88 -6.34
CA ILE A 267 -22.42 2.54 -5.22
C ILE A 267 -21.90 1.33 -4.46
N GLU A 268 -21.02 0.55 -5.08
CA GLU A 268 -20.36 -0.59 -4.45
C GLU A 268 -18.85 -0.54 -4.70
N VAL A 269 -18.10 -1.07 -3.74
CA VAL A 269 -16.68 -1.37 -3.85
C VAL A 269 -16.43 -2.85 -3.60
N GLY A 270 -15.34 -3.37 -4.14
CA GLY A 270 -14.95 -4.75 -3.92
C GLY A 270 -13.47 -4.95 -4.17
N VAL A 271 -13.03 -6.17 -3.91
CA VAL A 271 -11.66 -6.61 -4.13
C VAL A 271 -11.71 -7.90 -4.92
N LEU A 272 -11.03 -7.87 -6.07
CA LEU A 272 -10.79 -9.02 -6.92
C LEU A 272 -9.40 -9.55 -6.64
N TYR A 273 -9.26 -10.87 -6.53
CA TYR A 273 -7.96 -11.50 -6.36
C TYR A 273 -7.87 -12.82 -7.14
N GLY A 274 -6.64 -13.27 -7.40
CA GLY A 274 -6.39 -14.61 -7.91
C GLY A 274 -4.94 -14.83 -8.33
N SER A 275 -4.68 -16.01 -8.89
CA SER A 275 -3.33 -16.46 -9.24
C SER A 275 -2.80 -15.91 -10.57
N SER A 276 -3.51 -15.00 -11.23
CA SER A 276 -3.11 -14.41 -12.51
C SER A 276 -3.58 -12.95 -12.64
N SER A 277 -2.83 -12.12 -13.35
CA SER A 277 -3.22 -10.73 -13.65
C SER A 277 -4.44 -10.63 -14.57
N SER A 278 -4.78 -11.72 -15.26
CA SER A 278 -5.92 -11.82 -16.17
C SER A 278 -7.27 -12.01 -15.48
N VAL A 279 -7.30 -12.10 -14.14
CA VAL A 279 -8.56 -12.19 -13.38
C VAL A 279 -9.51 -11.05 -13.75
N ALA A 280 -10.79 -11.39 -13.83
CA ALA A 280 -11.86 -10.48 -14.22
C ALA A 280 -12.92 -10.43 -13.12
N PRO A 281 -13.46 -9.23 -12.81
CA PRO A 281 -14.53 -9.11 -11.84
C PRO A 281 -15.85 -9.64 -12.44
N PRO A 282 -16.88 -9.90 -11.60
CA PRO A 282 -18.20 -10.30 -12.09
C PRO A 282 -18.83 -9.24 -13.02
N ALA A 283 -19.84 -9.65 -13.78
CA ALA A 283 -20.56 -8.74 -14.67
C ALA A 283 -21.08 -7.48 -13.94
N GLY A 284 -20.90 -6.31 -14.56
CA GLY A 284 -21.28 -5.01 -14.01
C GLY A 284 -20.25 -4.35 -13.09
N TRP A 285 -19.17 -5.06 -12.73
CA TRP A 285 -18.07 -4.52 -11.96
C TRP A 285 -16.92 -4.06 -12.85
N VAL A 286 -16.22 -3.02 -12.42
CA VAL A 286 -15.04 -2.47 -13.09
C VAL A 286 -13.82 -2.71 -12.21
N LYS A 287 -12.80 -3.38 -12.77
CA LYS A 287 -11.48 -3.57 -12.14
C LYS A 287 -10.68 -2.27 -12.23
N VAL A 288 -10.06 -1.84 -11.13
CA VAL A 288 -9.21 -0.65 -11.08
C VAL A 288 -7.79 -1.09 -11.42
N ASP A 289 -7.34 -0.85 -12.66
CA ASP A 289 -6.06 -1.35 -13.16
C ASP A 289 -5.36 -0.38 -14.14
N ALA A 290 -4.24 -0.81 -14.72
CA ALA A 290 -3.50 0.03 -15.64
C ALA A 290 -4.26 0.24 -16.96
N SER A 291 -5.15 -0.67 -17.34
CA SER A 291 -5.89 -0.63 -18.61
C SER A 291 -6.94 0.47 -18.64
N ASN A 292 -7.52 0.81 -17.48
CA ASN A 292 -8.36 2.01 -17.35
C ASN A 292 -7.60 3.23 -16.83
N GLY A 293 -6.28 3.13 -16.63
CA GLY A 293 -5.43 4.20 -16.13
C GLY A 293 -5.71 4.58 -14.67
N GLN A 294 -6.38 3.69 -13.92
CA GLN A 294 -6.87 3.99 -12.57
C GLN A 294 -6.24 3.15 -11.47
N GLY A 295 -5.45 2.12 -11.81
CA GLY A 295 -4.97 1.18 -10.82
C GLY A 295 -3.70 0.43 -11.15
N VAL A 296 -3.28 -0.33 -10.16
CA VAL A 296 -2.18 -1.29 -10.17
C VAL A 296 -2.61 -2.51 -9.38
N ASP A 297 -1.94 -3.63 -9.64
CA ASP A 297 -1.95 -4.76 -8.71
C ASP A 297 -1.46 -4.29 -7.33
N LEU A 298 -2.23 -4.57 -6.28
CA LEU A 298 -1.93 -4.11 -4.93
C LEU A 298 -0.73 -4.85 -4.31
N ASN A 299 -0.34 -5.98 -4.88
CA ASN A 299 0.86 -6.74 -4.51
C ASN A 299 2.02 -6.54 -5.51
N LYS A 300 1.98 -5.49 -6.34
CA LYS A 300 2.95 -5.30 -7.42
C LYS A 300 4.39 -5.32 -6.90
N GLY A 301 5.16 -6.29 -7.41
CA GLY A 301 6.57 -6.48 -7.08
C GLY A 301 6.85 -7.22 -5.77
N ALA A 302 5.83 -7.53 -4.97
CA ALA A 302 5.94 -8.41 -3.80
C ALA A 302 5.65 -9.88 -4.17
N GLY A 303 4.84 -10.09 -5.20
CA GLY A 303 4.38 -11.40 -5.66
C GLY A 303 3.15 -11.87 -4.90
N GLY A 304 2.89 -13.18 -4.83
CA GLY A 304 1.65 -13.69 -4.25
C GLY A 304 0.44 -13.65 -5.19
N ASP A 305 -0.74 -13.32 -4.65
CA ASP A 305 -1.96 -13.13 -5.46
C ASP A 305 -1.91 -11.79 -6.19
N TYR A 306 -2.48 -11.74 -7.38
CA TYR A 306 -2.84 -10.47 -8.00
C TYR A 306 -4.09 -9.94 -7.32
N VAL A 307 -4.03 -8.71 -6.81
CA VAL A 307 -5.13 -8.11 -6.04
C VAL A 307 -5.49 -6.76 -6.63
N TYR A 308 -6.78 -6.48 -6.82
CA TYR A 308 -7.26 -5.25 -7.42
C TYR A 308 -8.49 -4.71 -6.68
N PHE A 309 -8.55 -3.39 -6.53
CA PHE A 309 -9.81 -2.74 -6.22
C PHE A 309 -10.80 -2.89 -7.39
N CYS A 310 -12.08 -2.91 -7.06
CA CYS A 310 -13.18 -2.93 -7.99
C CYS A 310 -14.28 -1.98 -7.54
N TYR A 311 -15.08 -1.49 -8.48
CA TYR A 311 -16.29 -0.72 -8.17
C TYR A 311 -17.45 -1.10 -9.09
N LYS A 312 -18.68 -0.89 -8.61
CA LYS A 312 -19.91 -1.00 -9.40
C LYS A 312 -20.61 0.34 -9.42
N ARG A 313 -21.02 0.78 -10.61
CA ARG A 313 -21.84 1.99 -10.80
C ARG A 313 -23.31 1.58 -10.92
N ARG A 314 -24.21 2.52 -10.68
CA ARG A 314 -25.61 2.39 -11.13
C ARG A 314 -25.69 2.52 -12.64
#